data_AF-A0A5B8LS23-F1
#
_entry.id   AF-A0A5B8LS23-F1
#
_cell.length_a   1.000
_cell.length_b   1.000
_cell.length_c   1.000
_cell.angle_alpha   90.00
_cell.angle_beta   90.00
_cell.angle_gamma   90.00
#
_symmetry.space_group_name_H-M   'P 1'
#
loop_
_entity.id
_entity.type
_entity.pdbx_description
1 polymer ?
#
loop_
_entity_poly.entity_id
_entity_poly.type
_entity_poly.pdbx_seq_one_letter_code
_entity_poly.pdbx_strand_id
1 'polypeptide(L)'
;MRGVLMLLAGLYAIIWPGEALTVLVLAGGILLVIDGALGLWSLTFGGGKSGNYWFDVVSNALSLILGILILISPFLATIFTVTFLSTLVGIAALVVGIMQIWVIVRERESYARIWPVVLSGISYILLGLVFLFSPLLSASIGVIFGGVLLVFFAFGLFGWAWRLYQRSKAA
;
A
#
# COMPACT_ATOMS: atom_id res chain seq x y z
N MET A 1 -7.45 21.68 6.80
CA MET A 1 -7.64 20.47 7.65
C MET A 1 -6.84 19.27 7.16
N ARG A 2 -6.98 18.86 5.88
CA ARG A 2 -6.25 17.70 5.31
C ARG A 2 -4.73 17.69 5.54
N GLY A 3 -4.05 18.81 5.31
CA GLY A 3 -2.59 18.91 5.51
C GLY A 3 -2.16 18.69 6.96
N VAL A 4 -2.93 19.19 7.94
CA VAL A 4 -2.64 18.98 9.37
C VAL A 4 -2.80 17.51 9.76
N LEU A 5 -3.87 16.86 9.28
CA LEU A 5 -4.10 15.43 9.52
C LEU A 5 -2.99 14.57 8.92
N MET A 6 -2.56 14.89 7.69
CA MET A 6 -1.44 14.20 7.03
C MET A 6 -0.13 14.36 7.81
N LEU A 7 0.15 15.55 8.34
CA LEU A 7 1.35 15.79 9.14
C LEU A 7 1.34 14.97 10.43
N LEU A 8 0.23 14.98 11.17
CA LEU A 8 0.09 14.23 12.42
C LEU A 8 0.16 12.72 12.19
N ALA A 9 -0.57 12.20 11.20
CA ALA A 9 -0.53 10.79 10.83
C ALA A 9 0.85 10.37 10.34
N GLY A 10 1.52 11.21 9.54
CA GLY A 10 2.86 10.95 9.04
C GLY A 10 3.90 10.90 10.15
N LEU A 11 3.84 11.85 11.09
CA LEU A 11 4.75 11.85 12.25
C LEU A 11 4.49 10.64 13.16
N TYR A 12 3.24 10.29 13.40
CA TYR A 12 2.88 9.10 14.17
C TYR A 12 3.42 7.81 13.55
N ALA A 13 3.30 7.66 12.23
CA ALA A 13 3.81 6.51 11.49
C ALA A 13 5.35 6.39 11.52
N ILE A 14 6.06 7.50 11.61
CA ILE A 14 7.53 7.50 11.68
C ILE A 14 8.01 7.12 13.10
N ILE A 15 7.36 7.64 14.14
CA ILE A 15 7.79 7.44 15.53
C ILE A 15 7.37 6.04 16.04
N TRP A 16 6.15 5.61 15.72
CA TRP A 16 5.58 4.34 16.18
C TRP A 16 5.06 3.51 15.00
N PRO A 17 5.96 2.93 14.17
CA PRO A 17 5.56 2.22 12.97
C PRO A 17 4.72 0.97 13.25
N GLY A 18 4.99 0.25 14.34
CA GLY A 18 4.23 -0.93 14.73
C GLY A 18 2.76 -0.61 15.06
N GLU A 19 2.55 0.44 15.87
CA GLU A 19 1.20 0.89 16.25
C GLU A 19 0.46 1.56 15.08
N ALA A 20 1.19 2.30 14.24
CA ALA A 20 0.62 2.84 13.02
C ALA A 20 0.17 1.74 12.05
N LEU A 21 0.91 0.63 11.99
CA LEU A 21 0.56 -0.53 11.19
C LEU A 21 -0.72 -1.20 11.70
N THR A 22 -0.86 -1.42 13.01
CA THR A 22 -2.12 -1.96 13.58
C THR A 22 -3.30 -1.05 13.32
N VAL A 23 -3.13 0.28 13.42
CA VAL A 23 -4.18 1.24 13.07
C VAL A 23 -4.56 1.15 11.59
N LEU A 24 -3.59 1.02 10.69
CA LEU A 24 -3.84 0.84 9.25
C LEU A 24 -4.60 -0.46 8.96
N VAL A 25 -4.23 -1.56 9.61
CA VAL A 25 -4.91 -2.85 9.46
C VAL A 25 -6.34 -2.77 9.98
N LEU A 26 -6.56 -2.14 11.14
CA LEU A 26 -7.90 -1.94 11.70
C LEU A 26 -8.77 -1.07 10.78
N ALA A 27 -8.25 0.07 10.32
CA ALA A 27 -8.95 0.94 9.38
C ALA A 27 -9.29 0.20 8.09
N GLY A 28 -8.35 -0.58 7.54
CA GLY A 28 -8.56 -1.44 6.38
C GLY A 28 -9.64 -2.49 6.62
N GLY A 29 -9.64 -3.15 7.79
CA GLY A 29 -10.67 -4.11 8.17
C GLY A 29 -12.07 -3.50 8.23
N ILE A 30 -12.20 -2.30 8.82
CA ILE A 30 -13.48 -1.55 8.84
C ILE A 30 -13.95 -1.24 7.41
N LEU A 31 -13.04 -0.76 6.55
CA LEU A 31 -13.36 -0.47 5.15
C LEU A 31 -13.82 -1.73 4.41
N LEU A 32 -13.14 -2.87 4.59
CA LEU A 32 -13.55 -4.14 3.97
C LEU A 32 -14.94 -4.60 4.41
N VAL A 33 -15.31 -4.37 5.68
CA VAL A 33 -16.68 -4.64 6.17
C VAL A 33 -17.69 -3.73 5.48
N ILE A 34 -17.40 -2.43 5.42
CA ILE A 34 -18.28 -1.44 4.79
C ILE A 34 -18.45 -1.75 3.30
N ASP A 35 -17.35 -1.94 2.57
CA ASP A 35 -17.35 -2.22 1.14
C ASP A 35 -18.05 -3.53 0.83
N GLY A 36 -17.80 -4.59 1.61
CA GLY A 36 -18.48 -5.88 1.45
C GLY A 36 -19.99 -5.78 1.70
N ALA A 37 -20.40 -5.04 2.73
CA ALA A 37 -21.82 -4.82 3.04
C ALA A 37 -22.52 -3.97 1.97
N LEU A 38 -21.92 -2.85 1.56
CA LEU A 38 -22.46 -1.97 0.53
C LEU A 38 -22.48 -2.64 -0.85
N GLY A 39 -21.46 -3.45 -1.17
CA GLY A 39 -21.40 -4.20 -2.41
C GLY A 39 -22.49 -5.27 -2.51
N LEU A 40 -22.69 -6.06 -1.45
CA LEU A 40 -23.80 -7.04 -1.40
C LEU A 40 -25.17 -6.37 -1.44
N TRP A 41 -25.33 -5.22 -0.78
CA TRP A 41 -26.54 -4.40 -0.90
C TRP A 41 -26.76 -3.98 -2.35
N SER A 42 -25.74 -3.40 -2.98
CA SER A 42 -25.82 -2.93 -4.37
C SER A 42 -26.16 -4.05 -5.34
N LEU A 43 -25.73 -5.29 -5.11
CA LEU A 43 -26.09 -6.44 -5.94
C LEU A 43 -27.54 -6.87 -5.77
N THR A 44 -28.12 -6.64 -4.59
CA THR A 44 -29.51 -6.98 -4.27
C THR A 44 -30.50 -5.93 -4.77
N PHE A 45 -30.13 -4.64 -4.72
CA PHE A 45 -31.04 -3.51 -4.99
C PHE A 45 -30.61 -2.59 -6.14
N GLY A 46 -29.38 -2.69 -6.62
CA GLY A 46 -28.85 -1.93 -7.76
C GLY A 46 -29.00 -2.73 -9.04
N GLY A 47 -29.97 -2.35 -9.89
CA GLY A 47 -30.44 -3.12 -11.05
C GLY A 47 -29.47 -3.41 -12.20
N GLY A 48 -28.15 -3.33 -12.01
CA GLY A 48 -27.13 -3.67 -13.02
C GLY A 48 -26.55 -5.05 -12.77
N LYS A 49 -27.10 -6.10 -13.41
CA LYS A 49 -26.45 -7.41 -13.47
C LYS A 49 -25.27 -7.34 -14.45
N SER A 50 -24.08 -7.04 -13.92
CA SER A 50 -22.81 -7.25 -14.60
C SER A 50 -22.71 -8.70 -15.08
N GLY A 51 -22.05 -8.94 -16.22
CA GLY A 51 -21.81 -10.27 -16.77
C GLY A 51 -21.05 -11.21 -15.82
N ASN A 52 -20.49 -10.68 -14.72
CA ASN A 52 -19.71 -11.43 -13.74
C ASN A 52 -20.35 -11.47 -12.34
N TYR A 53 -21.68 -11.40 -12.24
CA TYR A 53 -22.45 -11.35 -10.98
C TYR A 53 -21.93 -12.26 -9.86
N TRP A 54 -21.62 -13.52 -10.14
CA TRP A 54 -21.13 -14.46 -9.13
C TRP A 54 -19.76 -14.09 -8.55
N PHE A 55 -18.88 -13.52 -9.36
CA PHE A 55 -17.60 -13.01 -8.89
C PHE A 55 -17.79 -11.77 -8.01
N ASP A 56 -18.73 -10.90 -8.36
CA ASP A 56 -19.07 -9.73 -7.55
C ASP A 56 -19.65 -10.16 -6.20
N VAL A 57 -20.52 -11.19 -6.15
CA VAL A 57 -21.02 -11.75 -4.89
C VAL A 57 -19.88 -12.33 -4.04
N VAL A 58 -19.03 -13.18 -4.63
CA VAL A 58 -17.94 -13.85 -3.91
C VAL A 58 -16.92 -12.83 -3.40
N SER A 59 -16.54 -11.84 -4.20
CA SER A 59 -15.59 -10.81 -3.79
C SER A 59 -16.10 -9.95 -2.64
N ASN A 60 -17.36 -9.51 -2.69
CA ASN A 60 -17.95 -8.72 -1.60
C ASN A 60 -18.18 -9.55 -0.32
N ALA A 61 -18.56 -10.82 -0.46
CA ALA A 61 -18.65 -11.75 0.68
C ALA A 61 -17.28 -12.01 1.31
N LEU A 62 -16.24 -12.24 0.50
CA LEU A 62 -14.86 -12.38 0.98
C LEU A 62 -14.36 -11.11 1.67
N SER A 63 -14.64 -9.93 1.10
CA SER A 63 -14.31 -8.64 1.72
C SER A 63 -14.94 -8.53 3.11
N LEU A 64 -16.23 -8.87 3.25
CA LEU A 64 -16.94 -8.83 4.52
C LEU A 64 -16.35 -9.81 5.55
N ILE A 65 -16.10 -11.06 5.14
CA ILE A 65 -15.52 -12.10 6.01
C ILE A 65 -14.12 -11.69 6.48
N LEU A 66 -13.27 -11.21 5.56
CA LEU A 66 -11.93 -10.75 5.89
C LEU A 66 -11.96 -9.54 6.82
N GLY A 67 -12.85 -8.58 6.56
CA GLY A 67 -13.03 -7.42 7.43
C GLY A 67 -13.43 -7.82 8.86
N ILE A 68 -14.40 -8.71 9.02
CA ILE A 68 -14.82 -9.22 10.34
C ILE A 68 -13.68 -9.98 11.02
N LEU A 69 -12.95 -10.81 10.28
CA LEU A 69 -11.82 -11.56 10.81
C LEU A 69 -10.72 -10.64 11.36
N ILE A 70 -10.43 -9.54 10.65
CA ILE A 70 -9.49 -8.50 11.08
C ILE A 70 -9.95 -7.84 12.38
N LEU A 71 -11.25 -7.54 12.52
CA LEU A 71 -11.79 -6.88 13.69
C LEU A 71 -11.81 -7.77 14.95
N ILE A 72 -12.03 -9.07 14.78
CA ILE A 72 -12.03 -10.03 15.90
C ILE A 72 -10.62 -10.30 16.42
N SER A 73 -9.65 -10.40 15.51
CA SER A 73 -8.25 -10.66 15.88
C SER A 73 -7.28 -9.74 15.15
N PRO A 74 -7.11 -8.49 15.62
CA PRO A 74 -6.24 -7.52 14.98
C PRO A 74 -4.78 -7.99 14.95
N PHE A 75 -4.31 -8.66 16.00
CA PHE A 75 -2.92 -9.10 16.10
C PHE A 75 -2.62 -10.25 15.14
N LEU A 76 -3.46 -11.29 15.11
CA LEU A 76 -3.25 -12.39 14.16
C LEU A 76 -3.45 -11.90 12.73
N ALA A 77 -4.48 -11.09 12.47
CA ALA A 77 -4.72 -10.54 11.14
C ALA A 77 -3.54 -9.69 10.67
N THR A 78 -2.97 -8.85 11.53
CA THR A 78 -1.78 -8.08 11.22
C THR A 78 -0.64 -9.00 10.79
N ILE A 79 -0.31 -10.02 11.57
CA ILE A 79 0.79 -10.94 11.25
C ILE A 79 0.51 -11.71 9.95
N PHE A 80 -0.68 -12.29 9.80
CA PHE A 80 -1.05 -13.08 8.63
C PHE A 80 -1.08 -12.23 7.37
N THR A 81 -1.76 -11.08 7.39
CA THR A 81 -1.86 -10.17 6.24
C THR A 81 -0.50 -9.58 5.90
N VAL A 82 0.30 -9.14 6.89
CA VAL A 82 1.66 -8.63 6.65
C VAL A 82 2.54 -9.71 6.05
N THR A 83 2.50 -10.94 6.58
CA THR A 83 3.30 -12.05 6.06
C THR A 83 2.88 -12.39 4.64
N PHE A 84 1.59 -12.51 4.38
CA PHE A 84 1.05 -12.85 3.07
C PHE A 84 1.35 -11.78 2.01
N LEU A 85 1.11 -10.50 2.32
CA LEU A 85 1.42 -9.42 1.39
C LEU A 85 2.92 -9.26 1.19
N SER A 86 3.72 -9.39 2.26
CA SER A 86 5.18 -9.27 2.14
C SER A 86 5.77 -10.42 1.32
N THR A 87 5.26 -11.64 1.45
CA THR A 87 5.73 -12.76 0.63
C THR A 87 5.38 -12.58 -0.84
N LEU A 88 4.15 -12.13 -1.15
CA LEU A 88 3.76 -11.81 -2.53
C LEU A 88 4.65 -10.71 -3.14
N VAL A 89 4.86 -9.61 -2.39
CA VAL A 89 5.74 -8.52 -2.83
C VAL A 89 7.19 -9.00 -2.96
N GLY A 90 7.65 -9.83 -2.04
CA GLY A 90 8.99 -10.40 -2.06
C GLY A 90 9.24 -11.27 -3.29
N ILE A 91 8.29 -12.18 -3.60
CA ILE A 91 8.32 -13.01 -4.80
C ILE A 91 8.30 -12.14 -6.06
N ALA A 92 7.40 -11.14 -6.13
CA ALA A 92 7.33 -10.24 -7.27
C ALA A 92 8.63 -9.46 -7.48
N ALA A 93 9.24 -8.95 -6.41
CA ALA A 93 10.52 -8.25 -6.45
C ALA A 93 11.66 -9.17 -6.92
N LEU A 94 11.69 -10.42 -6.47
CA LEU A 94 12.65 -11.42 -6.98
C LEU A 94 12.46 -11.67 -8.47
N VAL A 95 11.22 -11.90 -8.93
CA VAL A 95 10.93 -12.13 -10.35
C VAL A 95 11.35 -10.94 -11.19
N VAL A 96 11.00 -9.71 -10.78
CA VAL A 96 11.39 -8.49 -11.49
C VAL A 96 12.90 -8.32 -11.53
N GLY A 97 13.59 -8.52 -10.40
CA GLY A 97 15.04 -8.38 -10.33
C GLY A 97 15.79 -9.39 -11.19
N ILE A 98 15.36 -10.66 -11.16
CA ILE A 98 15.91 -11.72 -12.03
C ILE A 98 15.65 -11.40 -13.50
N MET A 99 14.44 -10.96 -13.85
CA MET A 99 14.09 -10.59 -15.23
C MET A 99 14.93 -9.40 -15.73
N GLN A 100 15.16 -8.37 -14.91
CA GLN A 100 16.00 -7.24 -15.29
C GLN A 100 17.44 -7.68 -15.61
N ILE A 101 18.01 -8.56 -14.77
CA ILE A 101 19.36 -9.10 -15.00
C ILE A 101 19.38 -10.00 -16.25
N TRP A 102 18.36 -10.81 -16.47
CA TRP A 102 18.30 -11.67 -17.65
C TRP A 102 18.18 -10.87 -18.95
N VAL A 103 17.31 -9.86 -18.99
CA VAL A 103 17.13 -8.99 -20.16
C VAL A 103 18.41 -8.21 -20.46
N ILE A 104 19.06 -7.59 -19.46
CA ILE A 104 20.27 -6.79 -19.70
C ILE A 104 21.46 -7.66 -20.17
N VAL A 105 21.54 -8.92 -19.71
CA VAL A 105 22.57 -9.86 -20.17
C VAL A 105 22.31 -10.30 -21.61
N ARG A 106 21.03 -10.52 -21.98
CA ARG A 106 20.63 -10.99 -23.31
C ARG A 106 20.69 -9.89 -24.37
N GLU A 107 20.24 -8.68 -24.05
CA GLU A 107 20.08 -7.56 -24.99
C GLU A 107 21.15 -6.49 -24.81
N ARG A 108 22.31 -6.85 -24.24
CA ARG A 108 23.40 -5.93 -23.85
C ARG A 108 23.80 -4.92 -24.94
N GLU A 109 23.66 -5.27 -26.21
CA GLU A 109 24.06 -4.45 -27.36
C GLU A 109 23.09 -3.29 -27.63
N SER A 110 21.83 -3.41 -27.20
CA SER A 110 20.82 -2.35 -27.31
C SER A 110 20.91 -1.30 -26.19
N TYR A 111 21.73 -1.54 -25.15
CA TYR A 111 21.82 -0.65 -23.98
C TYR A 111 23.16 0.10 -23.95
N ALA A 112 23.09 1.43 -23.97
CA ALA A 112 24.27 2.29 -23.86
C ALA A 112 24.96 2.23 -22.49
N ARG A 113 24.25 1.81 -21.42
CA ARG A 113 24.81 1.71 -20.07
C ARG A 113 24.16 0.58 -19.27
N ILE A 114 24.91 -0.48 -19.01
CA ILE A 114 24.45 -1.69 -18.30
C ILE A 114 24.31 -1.50 -16.78
N TRP A 115 25.15 -0.66 -16.18
CA TRP A 115 25.32 -0.57 -14.73
C TRP A 115 24.06 -0.14 -13.96
N PRO A 116 23.27 0.86 -14.41
CA PRO A 116 22.05 1.25 -13.70
C PRO A 116 21.01 0.12 -13.61
N VAL A 117 20.87 -0.66 -14.68
CA VAL A 117 19.88 -1.75 -14.75
C VAL A 117 20.33 -2.98 -13.95
N VAL A 118 21.63 -3.29 -13.97
CA VAL A 118 22.17 -4.36 -13.13
C VAL A 118 22.05 -3.99 -11.64
N LEU A 119 22.37 -2.75 -11.29
CA LEU A 119 22.26 -2.28 -9.90
C LEU A 119 20.79 -2.27 -9.44
N SER A 120 19.85 -1.86 -10.30
CA SER A 120 18.43 -1.95 -9.97
C SER A 120 17.98 -3.40 -9.80
N GLY A 121 18.38 -4.30 -10.69
CA GLY A 121 18.04 -5.72 -10.62
C GLY A 121 18.54 -6.38 -9.33
N ILE A 122 19.79 -6.14 -8.95
CA ILE A 122 20.36 -6.60 -7.68
C ILE A 122 19.59 -6.02 -6.49
N SER A 123 19.26 -4.72 -6.54
CA SER A 123 18.49 -4.06 -5.48
C SER A 123 17.10 -4.68 -5.30
N TYR A 124 16.41 -5.01 -6.41
CA TYR A 124 15.13 -5.72 -6.39
C TYR A 124 15.24 -7.11 -5.78
N ILE A 125 16.31 -7.85 -6.09
CA ILE A 125 16.56 -9.17 -5.50
C ILE A 125 16.77 -9.06 -3.99
N LEU A 126 17.63 -8.12 -3.55
CA LEU A 126 17.89 -7.90 -2.14
C LEU A 126 16.62 -7.47 -1.39
N LEU A 127 15.83 -6.56 -1.96
CA LEU A 127 14.52 -6.20 -1.41
C LEU A 127 13.59 -7.41 -1.33
N GLY A 128 13.52 -8.21 -2.39
CA GLY A 128 12.71 -9.43 -2.40
C GLY A 128 13.07 -10.39 -1.27
N LEU A 129 14.37 -10.60 -1.03
CA LEU A 129 14.85 -11.43 0.08
C LEU A 129 14.50 -10.82 1.45
N VAL A 130 14.66 -9.51 1.63
CA VAL A 130 14.29 -8.83 2.88
C VAL A 130 12.80 -9.01 3.19
N PHE A 131 11.94 -8.87 2.19
CA PHE A 131 10.50 -9.07 2.35
C PHE A 131 10.12 -10.52 2.70
N LEU A 132 10.87 -11.51 2.19
CA LEU A 132 10.63 -12.92 2.48
C LEU A 132 11.14 -13.35 3.85
N PHE A 133 12.32 -12.88 4.26
CA PHE A 133 12.94 -13.27 5.53
C PHE A 133 12.52 -12.42 6.72
N SER A 134 12.02 -11.21 6.48
CA SER A 134 11.60 -10.31 7.55
C SER A 134 10.34 -9.52 7.22
N PRO A 135 9.18 -10.18 7.06
CA PRO A 135 7.91 -9.55 6.69
C PRO A 135 7.52 -8.35 7.55
N LEU A 136 7.72 -8.49 8.87
CA LEU A 136 7.34 -7.44 9.83
C LEU A 136 8.25 -6.21 9.71
N LEU A 137 9.55 -6.41 9.46
CA LEU A 137 10.48 -5.31 9.22
C LEU A 137 10.15 -4.60 7.91
N SER A 138 9.91 -5.34 6.83
CA SER A 138 9.54 -4.77 5.53
C SER A 138 8.25 -3.96 5.59
N ALA A 139 7.23 -4.44 6.30
CA ALA A 139 5.98 -3.69 6.45
C ALA A 139 6.16 -2.43 7.31
N SER A 140 6.94 -2.51 8.39
CA SER A 140 7.27 -1.34 9.22
C SER A 140 8.03 -0.27 8.40
N ILE A 141 8.97 -0.68 7.55
CA ILE A 141 9.68 0.24 6.64
C ILE A 141 8.70 0.90 5.67
N GLY A 142 7.74 0.13 5.13
CA GLY A 142 6.66 0.67 4.28
C GLY A 142 5.83 1.73 4.98
N VAL A 143 5.48 1.51 6.25
CA VAL A 143 4.74 2.47 7.09
C VAL A 143 5.55 3.74 7.33
N ILE A 144 6.84 3.61 7.66
CA ILE A 144 7.74 4.77 7.85
C ILE A 144 7.83 5.57 6.54
N PHE A 145 8.05 4.89 5.41
CA PHE A 145 8.16 5.53 4.11
C PHE A 145 6.86 6.26 3.74
N GLY A 146 5.71 5.63 3.95
CA GLY A 146 4.40 6.26 3.80
C GLY A 146 4.24 7.48 4.72
N GLY A 147 4.71 7.39 5.97
CA GLY A 147 4.72 8.49 6.92
C GLY A 147 5.55 9.69 6.44
N VAL A 148 6.76 9.43 5.93
CA VAL A 148 7.62 10.46 5.33
C VAL A 148 6.94 11.14 4.14
N LEU A 149 6.29 10.36 3.27
CA LEU A 149 5.53 10.91 2.14
C LEU A 149 4.36 11.78 2.61
N LEU A 150 3.62 11.36 3.63
CA LEU A 150 2.54 12.16 4.21
C LEU A 150 3.04 13.50 4.75
N VAL A 151 4.17 13.50 5.45
CA VAL A 151 4.83 14.72 5.93
C VAL A 151 5.21 15.63 4.76
N PHE A 152 5.83 15.07 3.72
CA PHE A 152 6.21 15.82 2.53
C PHE A 152 4.98 16.46 1.83
N PHE A 153 3.91 15.70 1.65
CA PHE A 153 2.67 16.21 1.07
C PHE A 153 1.97 17.25 1.94
N ALA A 154 2.04 17.11 3.27
CA ALA A 154 1.50 18.09 4.20
C ALA A 154 2.17 19.47 4.02
N PHE A 155 3.51 19.50 3.95
CA PHE A 155 4.25 20.73 3.66
C PHE A 155 3.88 21.33 2.30
N GLY A 156 3.72 20.49 1.28
CA GLY A 156 3.21 20.92 -0.02
C GLY A 156 1.86 21.64 0.09
N LEU A 157 0.88 21.01 0.77
CA LEU A 157 -0.46 21.57 0.98
C LEU A 157 -0.44 22.89 1.76
N PHE A 158 0.41 23.01 2.77
CA PHE A 158 0.57 24.28 3.50
C PHE A 158 1.13 25.39 2.59
N GLY A 159 2.09 25.06 1.73
CA GLY A 159 2.61 26.00 0.73
C GLY A 159 1.53 26.47 -0.25
N TRP A 160 0.69 25.56 -0.75
CA TRP A 160 -0.44 25.91 -1.62
C TRP A 160 -1.50 26.75 -0.91
N ALA A 161 -1.84 26.41 0.34
CA ALA A 161 -2.79 27.19 1.14
C ALA A 161 -2.29 28.63 1.37
N TRP A 162 -0.99 28.78 1.66
CA TRP A 162 -0.38 30.10 1.83
C TRP A 162 -0.42 30.93 0.54
N ARG A 163 -0.08 30.32 -0.61
CA ARG A 163 -0.18 30.99 -1.92
C ARG A 163 -1.61 31.46 -2.22
N LEU A 164 -2.61 30.64 -1.91
CA LEU A 164 -4.02 31.00 -2.13
C LEU A 164 -4.45 32.14 -1.21
N TYR A 165 -4.04 32.12 0.06
CA TYR A 165 -4.29 33.19 1.01
C TYR A 165 -3.68 34.54 0.60
N GLN A 166 -2.47 34.52 0.02
CA GLN A 166 -1.87 35.74 -0.51
C GLN A 166 -2.65 36.29 -1.71
N ARG A 167 -3.12 35.42 -2.62
CA ARG A 167 -3.94 35.84 -3.77
C ARG A 167 -5.30 36.41 -3.35
N SER A 168 -5.93 35.87 -2.32
CA SER A 168 -7.22 36.40 -1.82
C SER A 168 -7.08 37.75 -1.12
N LYS A 169 -5.88 38.13 -0.66
CA LYS A 169 -5.62 39.47 -0.11
C LYS A 169 -5.32 40.54 -1.17
N ALA A 170 -5.00 40.11 -2.39
CA ALA A 170 -4.65 41.00 -3.49
C ALA A 170 -5.87 41.33 -4.39
N ALA A 171 -7.03 40.73 -4.12
CA ALA A 171 -8.31 40.98 -4.78
C ALA A 171 -9.23 41.77 -3.84
#